data_AF-A0A355EJX7-F1
#
_entry.id   AF-A0A355EJX7-F1
#
_cell.length_a   1.000
_cell.length_b   1.000
_cell.length_c   1.000
_cell.angle_alpha   90.00
_cell.angle_beta   90.00
_cell.angle_gamma   90.00
#
_symmetry.space_group_name_H-M   'P 1'
#
loop_
_entity.id
_entity.type
_entity.pdbx_description
1 polymer ?
#
loop_
_entity_poly.entity_id
_entity_poly.type
_entity_poly.pdbx_seq_one_letter_code
_entity_poly.pdbx_strand_id
1 'polypeptide(L)'
;MRRFEKTLVFVSGAVMDFSWLYAWTIFAMIAAGREGFPFADAAVMFAAAAVLTRISTGRGLRVIAIGLLQATGLVSAALRTIYIMSGTTGAFFNTQWLMEFFGARHSAMEWFALVAALFWTSAIWLGGAFFAARPKTHEKICSRFDLGLAAFFSILLIKLALVVKGNPSTGDNLTGLLACVFFFFGLVAMGMTRANGAHSPGLVSGRRRLGVVMGFISAVLLCVMSVAVFFQQPLARAAGTGYGLLKGGTSSLGSIFLWFIKLLYMPRQAKMRDGPSGSSGSSIGSFFESDNAQWVEVVSKVLAWLFGTFLGLTILVVTAVAVFYVVRWLFSRTARDHSDVKRRSLSDLVRRLRDLIALFAGKARRFLGGYTTAADFYRALTIWSRRSGVQPDPSETPSEFSCRLAGIFPSLKHEIESIAGAFNREFYGEATLGRDEIDFIRLSWRKLRNPSSWPVRMKTRVFGTITSPG
;
A
#
# COMPACT_ATOMS: atom_id res chain seq x y z
N MET A 1 8.04 -0.29 26.12
CA MET A 1 7.67 0.39 24.86
C MET A 1 6.49 1.34 25.07
N ARG A 2 6.68 2.65 24.83
CA ARG A 2 5.61 3.66 24.95
C ARG A 2 4.53 3.39 23.90
N ARG A 3 3.26 3.77 24.18
CA ARG A 3 2.13 3.55 23.25
C ARG A 3 2.39 4.12 21.86
N PHE A 4 3.08 5.26 21.79
CA PHE A 4 3.48 5.91 20.54
C PHE A 4 4.41 5.04 19.70
N GLU A 5 5.45 4.46 20.29
CA GLU A 5 6.43 3.61 19.60
C GLU A 5 5.77 2.37 18.99
N LYS A 6 4.89 1.69 19.75
CA LYS A 6 4.12 0.54 19.24
C LYS A 6 3.24 0.92 18.04
N THR A 7 2.68 2.13 18.06
CA THR A 7 1.84 2.64 16.97
C THR A 7 2.69 3.00 15.76
N LEU A 8 3.84 3.62 15.97
CA LEU A 8 4.77 3.98 14.90
C LEU A 8 5.31 2.73 14.19
N VAL A 9 5.78 1.71 14.93
CA VAL A 9 6.21 0.44 14.34
C VAL A 9 5.09 -0.22 13.54
N PHE A 10 3.86 -0.17 14.06
CA PHE A 10 2.71 -0.71 13.36
C PHE A 10 2.41 0.05 12.07
N VAL A 11 2.36 1.37 12.10
CA VAL A 11 2.10 2.19 10.91
C VAL A 11 3.22 2.02 9.89
N SER A 12 4.48 2.07 10.30
CA SER A 12 5.62 1.88 9.41
C SER A 12 5.63 0.50 8.76
N GLY A 13 5.37 -0.56 9.54
CA GLY A 13 5.25 -1.91 9.00
C GLY A 13 4.05 -2.07 8.05
N ALA A 14 2.94 -1.37 8.29
CA ALA A 14 1.77 -1.39 7.42
C ALA A 14 2.07 -0.71 6.07
N VAL A 15 2.66 0.48 6.11
CA VAL A 15 3.06 1.23 4.91
C VAL A 15 4.09 0.46 4.11
N MET A 16 5.08 -0.15 4.77
CA MET A 16 6.06 -1.02 4.12
C MET A 16 5.38 -2.16 3.36
N ASP A 17 4.51 -2.97 4.00
CA ASP A 17 3.85 -4.09 3.31
C ASP A 17 2.93 -3.62 2.17
N PHE A 18 2.20 -2.53 2.40
CA PHE A 18 1.30 -1.97 1.41
C PHE A 18 2.04 -1.47 0.17
N SER A 19 3.19 -0.80 0.32
CA SER A 19 3.92 -0.20 -0.79
C SER A 19 4.35 -1.21 -1.85
N TRP A 20 4.90 -2.37 -1.46
CA TRP A 20 5.36 -3.36 -2.43
C TRP A 20 4.19 -4.14 -3.06
N LEU A 21 3.14 -4.44 -2.28
CA LEU A 21 1.91 -5.06 -2.81
C LEU A 21 1.21 -4.16 -3.83
N TYR A 22 1.13 -2.86 -3.53
CA TYR A 22 0.50 -1.88 -4.40
C TYR A 22 1.34 -1.61 -5.65
N ALA A 23 2.68 -1.61 -5.55
CA ALA A 23 3.56 -1.52 -6.72
C ALA A 23 3.30 -2.65 -7.72
N TRP A 24 3.18 -3.89 -7.22
CA TRP A 24 2.81 -5.04 -8.06
C TRP A 24 1.41 -4.92 -8.66
N THR A 25 0.45 -4.41 -7.87
CA THR A 25 -0.92 -4.19 -8.34
C THR A 25 -0.95 -3.20 -9.50
N ILE A 26 -0.29 -2.03 -9.37
CA ILE A 26 -0.20 -1.05 -10.46
C ILE A 26 0.48 -1.68 -11.68
N PHE A 27 1.64 -2.31 -11.48
CA PHE A 27 2.39 -2.91 -12.57
C PHE A 27 1.56 -3.93 -13.36
N ALA A 28 0.84 -4.82 -12.66
CA ALA A 28 0.00 -5.82 -13.28
C ALA A 28 -1.22 -5.23 -13.98
N MET A 29 -1.86 -4.20 -13.40
CA MET A 29 -3.01 -3.52 -14.03
C MET A 29 -2.60 -2.77 -15.31
N ILE A 30 -1.46 -2.08 -15.30
CA ILE A 30 -0.89 -1.43 -16.48
C ILE A 30 -0.52 -2.47 -17.54
N ALA A 31 0.08 -3.59 -17.14
CA ALA A 31 0.41 -4.69 -18.05
C ALA A 31 -0.86 -5.32 -18.68
N ALA A 32 -1.99 -5.28 -17.97
CA ALA A 32 -3.30 -5.68 -18.49
C ALA A 32 -4.00 -4.58 -19.32
N GLY A 33 -3.31 -3.48 -19.66
CA GLY A 33 -3.85 -2.40 -20.49
C GLY A 33 -4.95 -1.58 -19.81
N ARG A 34 -5.05 -1.62 -18.48
CA ARG A 34 -5.98 -0.80 -17.70
C ARG A 34 -5.25 0.36 -17.02
N GLU A 35 -6.01 1.39 -16.69
CA GLU A 35 -5.56 2.41 -15.77
C GLU A 35 -5.18 1.78 -14.41
N GLY A 36 -4.20 2.38 -13.74
CA GLY A 36 -3.73 1.89 -12.45
C GLY A 36 -4.87 1.85 -11.42
N PHE A 37 -4.89 0.81 -10.59
CA PHE A 37 -5.86 0.67 -9.51
C PHE A 37 -5.78 1.90 -8.58
N PRO A 38 -6.89 2.56 -8.19
CA PRO A 38 -6.83 3.78 -7.39
C PRO A 38 -6.13 3.57 -6.03
N PHE A 39 -5.12 4.40 -5.75
CA PHE A 39 -4.32 4.32 -4.52
C PHE A 39 -5.18 4.39 -3.25
N ALA A 40 -6.14 5.32 -3.23
CA ALA A 40 -6.97 5.56 -2.06
C ALA A 40 -7.84 4.33 -1.73
N ASP A 41 -8.46 3.70 -2.74
CA ASP A 41 -9.28 2.50 -2.54
C ASP A 41 -8.41 1.32 -2.07
N ALA A 42 -7.24 1.10 -2.68
CA ALA A 42 -6.31 0.06 -2.24
C ALA A 42 -5.86 0.24 -0.77
N ALA A 43 -5.50 1.48 -0.40
CA ALA A 43 -5.08 1.80 0.97
C ALA A 43 -6.23 1.59 1.98
N VAL A 44 -7.46 1.98 1.62
CA VAL A 44 -8.65 1.75 2.44
C VAL A 44 -8.94 0.26 2.60
N MET A 45 -8.86 -0.52 1.52
CA MET A 45 -9.06 -1.99 1.57
C MET A 45 -8.03 -2.66 2.48
N PHE A 46 -6.74 -2.34 2.32
CA PHE A 46 -5.67 -2.87 3.15
C PHE A 46 -5.88 -2.51 4.63
N ALA A 47 -6.17 -1.23 4.92
CA ALA A 47 -6.38 -0.73 6.27
C ALA A 47 -7.63 -1.34 6.91
N ALA A 48 -8.74 -1.47 6.16
CA ALA A 48 -9.97 -2.08 6.61
C ALA A 48 -9.74 -3.54 7.00
N ALA A 49 -9.08 -4.33 6.15
CA ALA A 49 -8.72 -5.71 6.44
C ALA A 49 -7.84 -5.82 7.69
N ALA A 50 -6.81 -4.97 7.81
CA ALA A 50 -5.92 -4.94 8.97
C ALA A 50 -6.66 -4.58 10.27
N VAL A 51 -7.56 -3.59 10.24
CA VAL A 51 -8.39 -3.19 11.38
C VAL A 51 -9.36 -4.31 11.75
N LEU A 52 -10.04 -4.90 10.78
CA LEU A 52 -11.00 -5.99 10.98
C LEU A 52 -10.32 -7.19 11.63
N THR A 53 -9.17 -7.61 11.11
CA THR A 53 -8.38 -8.70 11.69
C THR A 53 -7.91 -8.36 13.09
N ARG A 54 -7.41 -7.15 13.32
CA ARG A 54 -6.95 -6.73 14.65
C ARG A 54 -8.09 -6.69 15.67
N ILE A 55 -9.30 -6.36 15.24
CA ILE A 55 -10.50 -6.39 16.09
C ILE A 55 -10.89 -7.84 16.37
N SER A 56 -10.78 -8.76 15.42
CA SER A 56 -11.17 -10.17 15.62
C SER A 56 -10.14 -11.00 16.41
N THR A 57 -8.84 -10.74 16.21
CA THR A 57 -7.77 -11.57 16.77
C THR A 57 -7.62 -11.36 18.29
N GLY A 58 -7.41 -12.45 19.03
CA GLY A 58 -7.19 -12.44 20.48
C GLY A 58 -8.46 -12.38 21.34
N ARG A 59 -9.65 -12.42 20.72
CA ARG A 59 -10.94 -12.35 21.44
C ARG A 59 -11.51 -13.72 21.85
N GLY A 60 -10.89 -14.82 21.43
CA GLY A 60 -11.44 -16.16 21.61
C GLY A 60 -12.66 -16.45 20.73
N LEU A 61 -12.82 -15.71 19.64
CA LEU A 61 -13.83 -16.00 18.62
C LEU A 61 -13.49 -17.34 17.94
N ARG A 62 -14.53 -18.06 17.51
CA ARG A 62 -14.37 -19.25 16.67
C ARG A 62 -13.73 -18.84 15.34
N VAL A 63 -12.83 -19.66 14.82
CA VAL A 63 -12.12 -19.36 13.55
C VAL A 63 -13.12 -19.14 12.41
N ILE A 64 -14.23 -19.89 12.36
CA ILE A 64 -15.30 -19.71 11.36
C ILE A 64 -15.92 -18.31 11.38
N ALA A 65 -16.12 -17.71 12.57
CA ALA A 65 -16.70 -16.37 12.67
C ALA A 65 -15.73 -15.30 12.14
N ILE A 66 -14.42 -15.49 12.39
CA ILE A 66 -13.37 -14.63 11.84
C ILE A 66 -13.31 -14.80 10.32
N GLY A 67 -13.37 -16.04 9.83
CA GLY A 67 -13.41 -16.37 8.40
C GLY A 67 -14.59 -15.73 7.69
N LEU A 68 -15.81 -15.87 8.22
CA LEU A 68 -17.02 -15.26 7.66
C LEU A 68 -16.94 -13.73 7.64
N LEU A 69 -16.41 -13.12 8.71
CA LEU A 69 -16.22 -11.67 8.78
C LEU A 69 -15.23 -11.18 7.72
N GLN A 70 -14.11 -11.88 7.54
CA GLN A 70 -13.12 -11.59 6.49
C GLN A 70 -13.67 -11.83 5.09
N ALA A 71 -14.42 -12.91 4.88
CA ALA A 71 -15.06 -13.22 3.61
C ALA A 71 -16.08 -12.14 3.23
N THR A 72 -16.89 -11.67 4.18
CA THR A 72 -17.84 -10.57 3.95
C THR A 72 -17.13 -9.27 3.56
N GLY A 73 -16.03 -8.95 4.25
CA GLY A 73 -15.21 -7.78 3.92
C GLY A 73 -14.53 -7.90 2.55
N LEU A 74 -14.03 -9.08 2.20
CA LEU A 74 -13.44 -9.38 0.89
C LEU A 74 -14.46 -9.28 -0.24
N VAL A 75 -15.66 -9.85 -0.06
CA VAL A 75 -16.78 -9.72 -1.02
C VAL A 75 -17.16 -8.26 -1.21
N SER A 76 -17.20 -7.48 -0.12
CA SER A 76 -17.48 -6.04 -0.19
C SER A 76 -16.39 -5.28 -0.97
N ALA A 77 -15.11 -5.62 -0.76
CA ALA A 77 -13.99 -5.05 -1.50
C ALA A 77 -14.03 -5.44 -2.99
N ALA A 78 -14.35 -6.70 -3.30
CA ALA A 78 -14.53 -7.17 -4.67
C ALA A 78 -15.67 -6.42 -5.39
N LEU A 79 -16.84 -6.30 -4.75
CA LEU A 79 -17.97 -5.51 -5.29
C LEU A 79 -17.57 -4.05 -5.52
N ARG A 80 -16.80 -3.44 -4.60
CA ARG A 80 -16.26 -2.09 -4.78
C ARG A 80 -15.32 -2.00 -5.99
N THR A 81 -14.48 -3.00 -6.22
CA THR A 81 -13.60 -3.05 -7.40
C THR A 81 -14.40 -3.17 -8.69
N ILE A 82 -15.41 -4.05 -8.75
CA ILE A 82 -16.29 -4.18 -9.93
C ILE A 82 -17.00 -2.84 -10.18
N TYR A 83 -17.52 -2.20 -9.13
CA TYR A 83 -18.14 -0.89 -9.22
C TYR A 83 -17.20 0.17 -9.81
N ILE A 84 -15.95 0.24 -9.36
CA ILE A 84 -14.96 1.19 -9.91
C ILE A 84 -14.69 0.88 -11.39
N MET A 85 -14.56 -0.39 -11.75
CA MET A 85 -14.31 -0.81 -13.14
C MET A 85 -15.50 -0.58 -14.07
N SER A 86 -16.73 -0.55 -13.54
CA SER A 86 -17.94 -0.25 -14.33
C SER A 86 -17.98 1.21 -14.81
N GLY A 87 -17.24 2.11 -14.16
CA GLY A 87 -17.23 3.54 -14.51
C GLY A 87 -18.52 4.28 -14.16
N THR A 88 -19.48 3.65 -13.48
CA THR A 88 -20.76 4.26 -13.14
C THR A 88 -20.60 5.36 -12.08
N THR A 89 -21.28 6.48 -12.28
CA THR A 89 -21.30 7.63 -11.35
C THR A 89 -22.42 7.56 -10.30
N GLY A 90 -23.25 6.51 -10.34
CA GLY A 90 -24.42 6.34 -9.48
C GLY A 90 -24.11 6.09 -8.00
N ALA A 91 -25.14 5.84 -7.20
CA ALA A 91 -24.93 5.40 -5.82
C ALA A 91 -24.49 3.93 -5.79
N PHE A 92 -23.46 3.60 -5.00
CA PHE A 92 -22.93 2.23 -4.87
C PHE A 92 -24.01 1.18 -4.49
N PHE A 93 -25.00 1.58 -3.68
CA PHE A 93 -26.06 0.69 -3.20
C PHE A 93 -27.21 0.48 -4.20
N ASN A 94 -27.23 1.19 -5.32
CA ASN A 94 -28.21 0.92 -6.37
C ASN A 94 -27.78 -0.35 -7.14
N THR A 95 -28.60 -1.40 -7.17
CA THR A 95 -28.26 -2.65 -7.88
C THR A 95 -28.22 -2.52 -9.39
N GLN A 96 -28.69 -1.39 -9.95
CA GLN A 96 -28.74 -1.14 -11.39
C GLN A 96 -27.37 -1.23 -12.06
N TRP A 97 -26.31 -0.68 -11.46
CA TRP A 97 -24.96 -0.74 -12.06
C TRP A 97 -24.47 -2.19 -12.22
N LEU A 98 -24.89 -3.10 -11.33
CA LEU A 98 -24.51 -4.50 -11.37
C LEU A 98 -25.19 -5.20 -12.55
N MET A 99 -26.48 -4.91 -12.77
CA MET A 99 -27.22 -5.43 -13.92
C MET A 99 -26.69 -4.85 -15.24
N GLU A 100 -26.34 -3.57 -15.28
CA GLU A 100 -25.72 -2.92 -16.44
C GLU A 100 -24.34 -3.52 -16.75
N PHE A 101 -23.52 -3.75 -15.72
CA PHE A 101 -22.21 -4.38 -15.89
C PHE A 101 -22.33 -5.80 -16.45
N PHE A 102 -23.10 -6.69 -15.81
CA PHE A 102 -23.22 -8.07 -16.30
C PHE A 102 -24.07 -8.22 -17.56
N GLY A 103 -24.93 -7.24 -17.88
CA GLY A 103 -25.69 -7.20 -19.13
C GLY A 103 -24.88 -6.67 -20.32
N ALA A 104 -23.79 -5.95 -20.08
CA ALA A 104 -22.92 -5.44 -21.12
C ALA A 104 -22.09 -6.56 -21.78
N ARG A 105 -21.85 -6.44 -23.09
CA ARG A 105 -20.95 -7.35 -23.80
C ARG A 105 -19.49 -6.97 -23.51
N HIS A 106 -18.88 -7.70 -22.59
CA HIS A 106 -17.46 -7.53 -22.25
C HIS A 106 -16.53 -8.28 -23.20
N SER A 107 -15.42 -7.65 -23.58
CA SER A 107 -14.38 -8.33 -24.36
C SER A 107 -13.57 -9.30 -23.49
N ALA A 108 -12.88 -10.27 -24.12
CA ALA A 108 -12.01 -11.21 -23.41
C ALA A 108 -10.91 -10.49 -22.58
N MET A 109 -10.38 -9.39 -23.10
CA MET A 109 -9.39 -8.58 -22.40
C MET A 109 -9.98 -7.89 -21.15
N GLU A 110 -11.25 -7.47 -21.22
CA GLU A 110 -11.94 -6.88 -20.07
C GLU A 110 -12.18 -7.89 -18.97
N TRP A 111 -12.59 -9.11 -19.31
CA TRP A 111 -12.71 -10.22 -18.36
C TRP A 111 -11.37 -10.56 -17.72
N PHE A 112 -10.30 -10.63 -18.51
CA PHE A 112 -8.96 -10.85 -17.98
C PHE A 112 -8.55 -9.75 -17.00
N ALA A 113 -8.76 -8.48 -17.37
CA ALA A 113 -8.49 -7.35 -16.49
C ALA A 113 -9.33 -7.37 -15.21
N LEU A 114 -10.60 -7.79 -15.29
CA LEU A 114 -11.47 -7.95 -14.13
C LEU A 114 -10.94 -9.04 -13.19
N VAL A 115 -10.55 -10.19 -13.73
CA VAL A 115 -9.96 -11.29 -12.95
C VAL A 115 -8.65 -10.82 -12.28
N ALA A 116 -7.81 -10.10 -13.00
CA ALA A 116 -6.58 -9.53 -12.44
C ALA A 116 -6.88 -8.51 -11.32
N ALA A 117 -7.86 -7.63 -11.51
CA ALA A 117 -8.26 -6.66 -10.50
C ALA A 117 -8.83 -7.33 -9.25
N LEU A 118 -9.67 -8.35 -9.40
CA LEU A 118 -10.22 -9.14 -8.28
C LEU A 118 -9.13 -9.92 -7.54
N PHE A 119 -8.17 -10.49 -8.28
CA PHE A 119 -7.00 -11.15 -7.70
C PHE A 119 -6.19 -10.18 -6.83
N TRP A 120 -5.85 -8.99 -7.35
CA TRP A 120 -5.09 -8.00 -6.59
C TRP A 120 -5.89 -7.39 -5.44
N THR A 121 -7.19 -7.18 -5.61
CA THR A 121 -8.09 -6.79 -4.50
C THR A 121 -8.02 -7.82 -3.37
N SER A 122 -8.05 -9.10 -3.72
CA SER A 122 -7.92 -10.19 -2.75
C SER A 122 -6.53 -10.21 -2.11
N ALA A 123 -5.47 -10.02 -2.89
CA ALA A 123 -4.10 -9.97 -2.39
C ALA A 123 -3.87 -8.79 -1.42
N ILE A 124 -4.42 -7.61 -1.73
CA ILE A 124 -4.36 -6.42 -0.86
C ILE A 124 -5.14 -6.66 0.43
N TRP A 125 -6.35 -7.21 0.34
CA TRP A 125 -7.17 -7.54 1.50
C TRP A 125 -6.47 -8.56 2.41
N LEU A 126 -6.03 -9.69 1.84
CA LEU A 126 -5.28 -10.72 2.56
C LEU A 126 -3.96 -10.19 3.11
N GLY A 127 -3.28 -9.31 2.38
CA GLY A 127 -2.08 -8.62 2.84
C GLY A 127 -2.34 -7.81 4.11
N GLY A 128 -3.42 -7.02 4.14
CA GLY A 128 -3.84 -6.27 5.32
C GLY A 128 -4.22 -7.19 6.48
N ALA A 129 -4.95 -8.27 6.20
CA ALA A 129 -5.35 -9.24 7.21
C ALA A 129 -4.13 -9.97 7.81
N PHE A 130 -3.24 -10.51 6.99
CA PHE A 130 -2.01 -11.17 7.44
C PHE A 130 -1.08 -10.21 8.17
N PHE A 131 -0.97 -8.97 7.70
CA PHE A 131 -0.19 -7.94 8.38
C PHE A 131 -0.62 -7.77 9.84
N ALA A 132 -1.93 -7.73 10.10
CA ALA A 132 -2.48 -7.58 11.44
C ALA A 132 -2.37 -8.84 12.30
N ALA A 133 -2.42 -10.04 11.69
CA ALA A 133 -2.32 -11.31 12.39
C ALA A 133 -0.87 -11.70 12.75
N ARG A 134 0.13 -11.24 11.99
CA ARG A 134 1.53 -11.66 12.14
C ARG A 134 2.17 -11.11 13.43
N PRO A 135 3.06 -11.89 14.07
CA PRO A 135 3.86 -11.41 15.20
C PRO A 135 4.81 -10.29 14.76
N LYS A 136 5.09 -9.36 15.66
CA LYS A 136 5.89 -8.15 15.41
C LYS A 136 7.33 -8.30 15.88
N THR A 137 7.88 -9.52 15.81
CA THR A 137 9.27 -9.78 16.16
C THR A 137 10.20 -9.17 15.11
N HIS A 138 11.39 -8.76 15.53
CA HIS A 138 12.39 -8.13 14.66
C HIS A 138 12.69 -9.00 13.42
N GLU A 139 12.94 -10.29 13.63
CA GLU A 139 13.18 -11.27 12.56
C GLU A 139 12.06 -11.31 11.51
N LYS A 140 10.79 -11.27 11.96
CA LYS A 140 9.64 -11.29 11.05
C LYS A 140 9.48 -9.97 10.29
N ILE A 141 9.90 -8.85 10.87
CA ILE A 141 9.94 -7.57 10.16
C ILE A 141 11.05 -7.56 9.12
N CYS A 142 12.26 -8.04 9.44
CA CYS A 142 13.35 -8.19 8.48
C CYS A 142 12.96 -9.12 7.33
N SER A 143 12.41 -10.31 7.62
CA SER A 143 11.94 -11.23 6.59
C SER A 143 10.88 -10.62 5.65
N ARG A 144 10.01 -9.76 6.16
CA ARG A 144 9.02 -9.04 5.33
C ARG A 144 9.65 -7.94 4.49
N PHE A 145 10.66 -7.27 5.04
CA PHE A 145 11.46 -6.31 4.30
C PHE A 145 12.22 -7.01 3.16
N ASP A 146 12.84 -8.16 3.40
CA ASP A 146 13.54 -8.93 2.37
C ASP A 146 12.56 -9.43 1.28
N LEU A 147 11.37 -9.87 1.67
CA LEU A 147 10.31 -10.25 0.73
C LEU A 147 9.88 -9.07 -0.14
N GLY A 148 9.65 -7.89 0.44
CA GLY A 148 9.29 -6.70 -0.31
C GLY A 148 10.41 -6.22 -1.23
N LEU A 149 11.66 -6.33 -0.78
CA LEU A 149 12.86 -6.04 -1.59
C LEU A 149 12.95 -6.98 -2.79
N ALA A 150 12.81 -8.28 -2.57
CA ALA A 150 12.78 -9.28 -3.65
C ALA A 150 11.64 -8.99 -4.64
N ALA A 151 10.46 -8.64 -4.12
CA ALA A 151 9.30 -8.28 -4.93
C ALA A 151 9.57 -7.06 -5.83
N PHE A 152 10.18 -6.00 -5.31
CA PHE A 152 10.58 -4.84 -6.12
C PHE A 152 11.66 -5.19 -7.14
N PHE A 153 12.65 -5.99 -6.76
CA PHE A 153 13.71 -6.44 -7.65
C PHE A 153 13.14 -7.24 -8.83
N SER A 154 12.17 -8.13 -8.56
CA SER A 154 11.44 -8.86 -9.61
C SER A 154 10.68 -7.93 -10.56
N ILE A 155 9.98 -6.89 -10.07
CA ILE A 155 9.35 -5.88 -10.96
C ILE A 155 10.40 -5.22 -11.84
N LEU A 156 11.54 -4.84 -11.26
CA LEU A 156 12.61 -4.15 -11.98
C LEU A 156 13.19 -5.05 -13.10
N LEU A 157 13.45 -6.32 -12.80
CA LEU A 157 13.90 -7.31 -13.78
C LEU A 157 12.88 -7.50 -14.91
N ILE A 158 11.59 -7.60 -14.60
CA ILE A 158 10.54 -7.73 -15.63
C ILE A 158 10.47 -6.47 -16.49
N LYS A 159 10.50 -5.28 -15.87
CA LYS A 159 10.53 -3.99 -16.61
C LYS A 159 11.74 -3.91 -17.53
N LEU A 160 12.92 -4.30 -17.05
CA LEU A 160 14.14 -4.34 -17.86
C LEU A 160 13.97 -5.31 -19.05
N ALA A 161 13.41 -6.50 -18.82
CA ALA A 161 13.16 -7.47 -19.88
C ALA A 161 12.17 -6.95 -20.93
N LEU A 162 11.14 -6.21 -20.51
CA LEU A 162 10.17 -5.57 -21.43
C LEU A 162 10.82 -4.45 -22.26
N VAL A 163 11.69 -3.63 -21.65
CA VAL A 163 12.45 -2.59 -22.35
C VAL A 163 13.40 -3.21 -23.38
N VAL A 164 14.11 -4.29 -23.04
CA VAL A 164 15.00 -5.00 -23.96
C VAL A 164 14.24 -5.59 -25.16
N LYS A 165 12.98 -6.00 -24.98
CA LYS A 165 12.09 -6.46 -26.06
C LYS A 165 11.55 -5.33 -26.95
N GLY A 166 11.98 -4.08 -26.72
CA GLY A 166 11.57 -2.93 -27.51
C GLY A 166 10.16 -2.43 -27.20
N ASN A 167 9.57 -2.84 -26.08
CA ASN A 167 8.31 -2.26 -25.62
C ASN A 167 8.63 -0.91 -24.95
N PRO A 168 8.24 0.24 -25.56
CA PRO A 168 8.55 1.55 -25.00
C PRO A 168 7.95 1.67 -23.61
N SER A 169 8.75 2.22 -22.69
CA SER A 169 8.51 2.38 -21.26
C SER A 169 7.03 2.38 -20.86
N THR A 170 6.58 1.35 -20.15
CA THR A 170 5.36 1.42 -19.33
C THR A 170 5.53 2.66 -18.43
N GLY A 171 4.74 3.71 -18.66
CA GLY A 171 4.85 5.05 -18.04
C GLY A 171 4.63 5.12 -16.52
N ASP A 172 4.98 4.05 -15.81
CA ASP A 172 4.82 3.89 -14.38
C ASP A 172 5.97 4.54 -13.61
N ASN A 173 5.77 5.83 -13.30
CA ASN A 173 6.62 6.61 -12.42
C ASN A 173 6.40 6.28 -10.93
N LEU A 174 5.34 5.56 -10.59
CA LEU A 174 4.95 5.31 -9.19
C LEU A 174 5.78 4.20 -8.54
N THR A 175 6.22 3.19 -9.30
CA THR A 175 7.06 2.10 -8.75
C THR A 175 8.31 2.64 -8.02
N GLY A 176 9.00 3.63 -8.60
CA GLY A 176 10.19 4.23 -7.98
C GLY A 176 9.87 4.96 -6.67
N LEU A 177 8.80 5.76 -6.66
CA LEU A 177 8.33 6.45 -5.47
C LEU A 177 7.93 5.46 -4.36
N LEU A 178 7.21 4.39 -4.71
CA LEU A 178 6.78 3.35 -3.78
C LEU A 178 7.96 2.58 -3.19
N ALA A 179 9.02 2.35 -3.98
CA ALA A 179 10.26 1.77 -3.48
C ALA A 179 10.91 2.70 -2.43
N CYS A 180 11.00 4.01 -2.68
CA CYS A 180 11.52 4.97 -1.70
C CYS A 180 10.71 4.96 -0.39
N VAL A 181 9.37 4.99 -0.50
CA VAL A 181 8.46 4.90 0.66
C VAL A 181 8.67 3.58 1.41
N PHE A 182 8.76 2.46 0.68
CA PHE A 182 9.04 1.13 1.23
C PHE A 182 10.34 1.11 2.03
N PHE A 183 11.46 1.58 1.46
CA PHE A 183 12.77 1.61 2.13
C PHE A 183 12.73 2.47 3.39
N PHE A 184 12.17 3.68 3.30
CA PHE A 184 12.07 4.59 4.43
C PHE A 184 11.31 3.95 5.60
N PHE A 185 10.08 3.48 5.36
CA PHE A 185 9.25 2.91 6.42
C PHE A 185 9.75 1.55 6.91
N GLY A 186 10.38 0.75 6.03
CA GLY A 186 11.01 -0.51 6.40
C GLY A 186 12.20 -0.33 7.34
N LEU A 187 13.10 0.59 7.03
CA LEU A 187 14.24 0.92 7.90
C LEU A 187 13.78 1.50 9.25
N VAL A 188 12.75 2.35 9.26
CA VAL A 188 12.15 2.86 10.50
C VAL A 188 11.60 1.70 11.35
N ALA A 189 10.87 0.76 10.74
CA ALA A 189 10.30 -0.39 11.45
C ALA A 189 11.38 -1.31 12.02
N MET A 190 12.44 -1.62 11.26
CA MET A 190 13.57 -2.44 11.70
C MET A 190 14.36 -1.75 12.83
N GLY A 191 14.74 -0.49 12.65
CA GLY A 191 15.49 0.27 13.66
C GLY A 191 14.73 0.39 14.99
N MET A 192 13.43 0.65 14.93
CA MET A 192 12.57 0.72 16.10
C MET A 192 12.43 -0.62 16.83
N THR A 193 12.39 -1.75 16.12
CA THR A 193 12.27 -3.07 16.77
C THR A 193 13.59 -3.54 17.36
N ARG A 194 14.72 -3.28 16.71
CA ARG A 194 16.05 -3.57 17.25
C ARG A 194 16.33 -2.80 18.55
N ALA A 195 15.91 -1.54 18.61
CA ALA A 195 16.08 -0.69 19.79
C ALA A 195 15.36 -1.21 21.06
N ASN A 196 14.41 -2.15 20.93
CA ASN A 196 13.71 -2.74 22.08
C ASN A 196 14.27 -4.11 22.52
N GLY A 197 15.08 -4.78 21.69
CA GLY A 197 15.56 -6.13 21.96
C GLY A 197 16.73 -6.20 22.94
N ALA A 198 17.55 -5.14 23.01
CA ALA A 198 18.65 -5.07 23.95
C ALA A 198 18.14 -4.54 25.30
N HIS A 199 18.18 -5.37 26.34
CA HIS A 199 18.09 -4.96 27.75
C HIS A 199 19.32 -4.09 28.11
N SER A 200 19.55 -2.98 27.40
CA SER A 200 20.64 -2.07 27.74
C SER A 200 20.15 -1.19 28.91
N PRO A 201 20.66 -1.40 30.13
CA PRO A 201 20.32 -0.55 31.24
C PRO A 201 21.15 0.73 31.05
N GLY A 202 20.50 1.85 30.73
CA GLY A 202 21.14 3.15 30.86
C GLY A 202 20.91 4.16 29.73
N LEU A 203 20.29 5.26 30.13
CA LEU A 203 20.73 6.64 29.89
C LEU A 203 20.56 7.36 28.54
N VAL A 204 19.92 6.80 27.51
CA VAL A 204 19.53 7.63 26.35
C VAL A 204 18.03 7.75 26.23
N SER A 205 17.50 8.90 26.68
CA SER A 205 16.09 9.26 26.67
C SER A 205 15.46 9.11 25.27
N GLY A 206 14.28 8.47 25.21
CA GLY A 206 13.70 7.91 23.98
C GLY A 206 13.42 8.88 22.82
N ARG A 207 13.47 10.20 23.03
CA ARG A 207 13.28 11.18 21.94
C ARG A 207 14.56 11.36 21.09
N ARG A 208 15.74 11.20 21.70
CA ARG A 208 17.04 11.32 21.02
C ARG A 208 17.29 10.12 20.10
N ARG A 209 16.88 8.91 20.54
CA ARG A 209 16.99 7.67 19.73
C ARG A 209 16.18 7.74 18.44
N LEU A 210 14.96 8.29 18.49
CA LEU A 210 14.13 8.46 17.29
C LEU A 210 14.79 9.41 16.28
N GLY A 211 15.33 10.54 16.77
CA GLY A 211 16.03 11.52 15.93
C GLY A 211 17.27 10.93 15.26
N VAL A 212 18.05 10.11 15.98
CA VAL A 212 19.24 9.44 15.43
C VAL A 212 18.87 8.44 14.34
N VAL A 213 17.85 7.59 14.58
CA VAL A 213 17.39 6.62 13.57
C VAL A 213 16.84 7.34 12.34
N MET A 214 16.02 8.37 12.52
CA MET A 214 15.42 9.12 11.42
C MET A 214 16.48 9.92 10.64
N GLY A 215 17.44 10.53 11.34
CA GLY A 215 18.58 11.22 10.74
C GLY A 215 19.48 10.29 9.94
N PHE A 216 19.79 9.10 10.50
CA PHE A 216 20.55 8.07 9.80
C PHE A 216 19.84 7.60 8.53
N ILE A 217 18.53 7.31 8.61
CA ILE A 217 17.74 6.87 7.45
C ILE A 217 17.69 7.97 6.39
N SER A 218 17.47 9.22 6.79
CA SER A 218 17.48 10.35 5.86
C SER A 218 18.83 10.52 5.17
N ALA A 219 19.93 10.38 5.92
CA ALA A 219 21.28 10.46 5.38
C ALA A 219 21.57 9.32 4.39
N VAL A 220 21.18 8.08 4.73
CA VAL A 220 21.33 6.91 3.85
C VAL A 220 20.52 7.09 2.57
N LEU A 221 19.27 7.54 2.66
CA LEU A 221 18.44 7.75 1.47
C LEU A 221 18.97 8.87 0.59
N LEU A 222 19.40 10.00 1.17
CA LEU A 222 20.04 11.08 0.43
C LEU A 222 21.32 10.61 -0.25
N CYS A 223 22.11 9.79 0.43
CA CYS A 223 23.33 9.20 -0.14
C CYS A 223 22.98 8.27 -1.31
N VAL A 224 22.06 7.33 -1.13
CA VAL A 224 21.62 6.40 -2.20
C VAL A 224 21.02 7.14 -3.39
N MET A 225 20.18 8.15 -3.16
CA MET A 225 19.61 8.97 -4.24
C MET A 225 20.70 9.77 -4.96
N SER A 226 21.64 10.36 -4.23
CA SER A 226 22.75 11.12 -4.82
C SER A 226 23.65 10.20 -5.67
N VAL A 227 23.99 9.03 -5.16
CA VAL A 227 24.73 7.99 -5.88
C VAL A 227 23.95 7.57 -7.13
N ALA A 228 22.66 7.22 -7.00
CA ALA A 228 21.85 6.79 -8.14
C ALA A 228 21.77 7.86 -9.25
N VAL A 229 21.53 9.12 -8.89
CA VAL A 229 21.48 10.25 -9.84
C VAL A 229 22.85 10.50 -10.47
N PHE A 230 23.92 10.47 -9.67
CA PHE A 230 25.29 10.68 -10.15
C PHE A 230 25.72 9.59 -11.12
N PHE A 231 25.37 8.32 -10.84
CA PHE A 231 25.71 7.18 -11.68
C PHE A 231 24.73 6.93 -12.83
N GLN A 232 23.57 7.58 -12.87
CA GLN A 232 22.58 7.37 -13.94
C GLN A 232 23.16 7.69 -15.33
N GLN A 233 23.86 8.81 -15.47
CA GLN A 233 24.50 9.23 -16.73
C GLN A 233 25.66 8.30 -17.14
N PRO A 234 26.65 8.00 -16.26
CA PRO A 234 27.71 7.02 -16.55
C PRO A 234 27.17 5.63 -16.87
N LEU A 235 26.20 5.12 -16.10
CA LEU A 235 25.60 3.80 -16.33
C LEU A 235 24.82 3.78 -17.65
N ALA A 236 24.12 4.86 -18.01
CA ALA A 236 23.45 4.94 -19.31
C ALA A 236 24.45 4.89 -20.47
N ARG A 237 25.59 5.57 -20.35
CA ARG A 237 26.67 5.51 -21.35
C ARG A 237 27.32 4.14 -21.41
N ALA A 238 27.63 3.54 -20.26
CA ALA A 238 28.21 2.21 -20.16
C ALA A 238 27.23 1.11 -20.65
N ALA A 239 25.94 1.27 -20.40
CA ALA A 239 24.90 0.40 -20.93
C ALA A 239 24.78 0.54 -22.44
N GLY A 240 24.90 1.76 -22.99
CA GLY A 240 24.94 2.00 -24.43
C GLY A 240 26.13 1.33 -25.12
N THR A 241 27.33 1.44 -24.54
CA THR A 241 28.53 0.77 -25.06
C THR A 241 28.46 -0.75 -24.88
N GLY A 242 28.01 -1.23 -23.72
CA GLY A 242 27.80 -2.65 -23.44
C GLY A 242 26.75 -3.28 -24.36
N TYR A 243 25.65 -2.59 -24.63
CA TYR A 243 24.64 -3.03 -25.57
C TYR A 243 25.16 -3.06 -27.01
N GLY A 244 26.00 -2.09 -27.41
CA GLY A 244 26.69 -2.12 -28.71
C GLY A 244 27.59 -3.35 -28.87
N LEU A 245 28.38 -3.66 -27.84
CA LEU A 245 29.24 -4.84 -27.82
C LEU A 245 28.44 -6.16 -27.79
N LEU A 246 27.38 -6.22 -26.99
CA LEU A 246 26.48 -7.37 -26.95
C LEU A 246 25.75 -7.54 -28.28
N LYS A 247 25.25 -6.48 -28.92
CA LYS A 247 24.63 -6.55 -30.24
C LYS A 247 25.62 -7.02 -31.32
N GLY A 248 26.90 -6.65 -31.18
CA GLY A 248 27.99 -7.17 -32.02
C GLY A 248 28.32 -8.64 -31.74
N GLY A 249 28.29 -9.08 -30.48
CA GLY A 249 28.64 -10.45 -30.06
C GLY A 249 27.49 -11.47 -30.04
N THR A 250 26.24 -11.01 -30.03
CA THR A 250 25.03 -11.86 -29.94
C THR A 250 24.75 -12.63 -31.22
N SER A 251 25.38 -12.30 -32.36
CA SER A 251 25.39 -13.18 -33.54
C SER A 251 26.02 -14.54 -33.22
N SER A 252 27.04 -14.57 -32.34
CA SER A 252 27.74 -15.77 -31.92
C SER A 252 27.13 -16.40 -30.66
N LEU A 253 26.76 -15.59 -29.67
CA LEU A 253 26.15 -16.07 -28.41
C LEU A 253 24.70 -16.56 -28.59
N GLY A 254 23.94 -15.99 -29.53
CA GLY A 254 22.59 -16.45 -29.86
C GLY A 254 22.59 -17.88 -30.44
N SER A 255 23.61 -18.22 -31.22
CA SER A 255 23.85 -19.59 -31.72
C SER A 255 24.11 -20.57 -30.57
N ILE A 256 24.95 -20.20 -29.60
CA ILE A 256 25.28 -21.05 -28.44
C ILE A 256 24.06 -21.24 -27.53
N PHE A 257 23.26 -20.20 -27.32
CA PHE A 257 22.05 -20.29 -26.50
C PHE A 257 20.94 -21.11 -27.18
N LEU A 258 20.76 -20.96 -28.49
CA LEU A 258 19.87 -21.82 -29.28
C LEU A 258 20.35 -23.28 -29.29
N TRP A 259 21.66 -23.52 -29.37
CA TRP A 259 22.25 -24.85 -29.24
C TRP A 259 21.97 -25.46 -27.86
N PHE A 260 22.08 -24.68 -26.79
CA PHE A 260 21.79 -25.13 -25.43
C PHE A 260 20.29 -25.40 -25.19
N ILE A 261 19.38 -24.57 -25.72
CA ILE A 261 17.94 -24.87 -25.70
C ILE A 261 17.63 -26.11 -26.53
N LYS A 262 18.28 -26.27 -27.70
CA LYS A 262 18.13 -27.48 -28.52
C LYS A 262 18.68 -28.72 -27.82
N LEU A 263 19.70 -28.59 -26.97
CA LEU A 263 20.22 -29.66 -26.10
C LEU A 263 19.26 -30.00 -24.95
N LEU A 264 18.60 -29.00 -24.37
CA LEU A 264 17.66 -29.18 -23.26
C LEU A 264 16.28 -29.72 -23.69
N TYR A 265 15.87 -29.39 -24.92
CA TYR A 265 14.58 -29.77 -25.51
C TYR A 265 14.69 -30.80 -26.64
N MET A 266 15.89 -31.31 -26.98
CA MET A 266 15.98 -32.47 -27.88
C MET A 266 15.27 -33.62 -27.17
N PRO A 267 14.08 -34.04 -27.63
CA PRO A 267 13.45 -35.20 -27.07
C PRO A 267 14.36 -36.36 -27.43
N ARG A 268 14.66 -37.17 -26.43
CA ARG A 268 15.31 -38.48 -26.58
C ARG A 268 14.37 -39.38 -27.41
N GLN A 269 14.18 -39.09 -28.69
CA GLN A 269 13.55 -39.98 -29.66
C GLN A 269 14.56 -41.05 -30.04
N ALA A 270 15.00 -41.81 -29.03
CA ALA A 270 15.51 -43.13 -29.27
C ALA A 270 14.28 -44.05 -29.33
N LYS A 271 14.06 -44.63 -30.52
CA LYS A 271 13.28 -45.86 -30.75
C LYS A 271 11.78 -45.71 -31.08
N MET A 272 11.52 -45.18 -32.26
CA MET A 272 10.43 -45.59 -33.17
C MET A 272 10.90 -45.13 -34.56
N ARG A 273 10.91 -45.88 -35.66
CA ARG A 273 10.45 -47.22 -36.00
C ARG A 273 10.93 -47.36 -37.46
N ASP A 274 11.90 -48.22 -37.73
CA ASP A 274 12.29 -48.51 -39.12
C ASP A 274 11.15 -49.28 -39.81
N GLY A 275 10.72 -48.74 -40.95
CA GLY A 275 9.94 -49.43 -41.98
C GLY A 275 10.85 -49.76 -43.17
N PRO A 276 10.45 -50.70 -44.03
CA PRO A 276 11.33 -51.79 -44.45
C PRO A 276 12.05 -51.53 -45.78
N SER A 277 13.32 -51.90 -45.82
CA SER A 277 13.94 -52.38 -47.06
C SER A 277 15.26 -53.06 -46.75
N GLY A 278 15.38 -54.33 -47.14
CA GLY A 278 16.67 -54.96 -47.41
C GLY A 278 17.12 -55.99 -46.37
N SER A 279 16.91 -57.25 -46.75
CA SER A 279 17.60 -58.44 -46.27
C SER A 279 19.06 -58.22 -45.84
N SER A 280 19.45 -58.77 -44.69
CA SER A 280 20.31 -59.97 -44.64
C SER A 280 20.70 -60.31 -43.20
N GLY A 281 20.35 -61.55 -42.79
CA GLY A 281 21.13 -62.38 -41.88
C GLY A 281 21.56 -61.85 -40.52
N SER A 282 20.77 -62.17 -39.48
CA SER A 282 21.32 -62.86 -38.30
C SER A 282 20.20 -63.54 -37.52
N SER A 283 20.07 -64.84 -37.79
CA SER A 283 19.33 -65.80 -37.00
C SER A 283 20.01 -65.98 -35.64
N ILE A 284 19.44 -65.43 -34.56
CA ILE A 284 19.49 -65.90 -33.16
C ILE A 284 18.64 -64.90 -32.37
N GLY A 285 17.37 -65.21 -32.14
CA GLY A 285 16.50 -64.32 -31.34
C GLY A 285 15.02 -64.68 -31.30
N SER A 286 14.54 -65.58 -32.16
CA SER A 286 13.10 -65.90 -32.30
C SER A 286 12.63 -67.10 -31.46
N PHE A 287 13.26 -67.40 -30.31
CA PHE A 287 12.83 -68.49 -29.42
C PHE A 287 12.08 -68.02 -28.16
N PHE A 288 11.77 -66.73 -28.04
CA PHE A 288 10.91 -66.20 -26.97
C PHE A 288 9.73 -65.39 -27.51
N GLU A 289 9.21 -65.78 -28.68
CA GLU A 289 7.94 -65.31 -29.23
C GLU A 289 6.83 -66.19 -28.61
N SER A 290 6.25 -65.76 -27.49
CA SER A 290 5.04 -64.93 -27.44
C SER A 290 3.74 -65.73 -27.14
N ASP A 291 3.79 -66.72 -26.24
CA ASP A 291 2.58 -67.23 -25.59
C ASP A 291 2.29 -66.52 -24.24
N ASN A 292 3.28 -65.79 -23.69
CA ASN A 292 3.11 -65.00 -22.47
C ASN A 292 2.46 -63.63 -22.70
N ALA A 293 2.25 -63.21 -23.95
CA ALA A 293 1.76 -61.86 -24.27
C ALA A 293 0.31 -61.63 -23.81
N GLN A 294 -0.57 -62.63 -23.94
CA GLN A 294 -1.98 -62.49 -23.58
C GLN A 294 -2.21 -62.43 -22.07
N TRP A 295 -1.55 -63.29 -21.28
CA TRP A 295 -1.69 -63.26 -19.82
C TRP A 295 -1.06 -62.01 -19.21
N VAL A 296 0.06 -61.51 -19.75
CA VAL A 296 0.67 -60.23 -19.34
C VAL A 296 -0.27 -59.06 -19.60
N GLU A 297 -1.05 -59.07 -20.69
CA GLU A 297 -2.04 -58.03 -20.94
C GLU A 297 -3.18 -58.05 -19.91
N VAL A 298 -3.73 -59.23 -19.60
CA VAL A 298 -4.77 -59.39 -18.58
C VAL A 298 -4.26 -58.99 -17.19
N VAL A 299 -3.06 -59.44 -16.81
CA VAL A 299 -2.42 -59.07 -15.55
C VAL A 299 -2.21 -57.57 -15.50
N SER A 300 -1.70 -56.93 -16.55
CA SER A 300 -1.50 -55.48 -16.58
C SER A 300 -2.80 -54.69 -16.45
N LYS A 301 -3.90 -55.14 -17.05
CA LYS A 301 -5.24 -54.53 -16.92
C LYS A 301 -5.77 -54.67 -15.50
N VAL A 302 -5.69 -55.86 -14.91
CA VAL A 302 -6.12 -56.09 -13.52
C VAL A 302 -5.26 -55.27 -12.55
N LEU A 303 -3.94 -55.23 -12.76
CA LEU A 303 -3.02 -54.44 -11.94
C LEU A 303 -3.33 -52.94 -12.07
N ALA A 304 -3.58 -52.43 -13.28
CA ALA A 304 -3.91 -51.03 -13.50
C ALA A 304 -5.25 -50.64 -12.85
N TRP A 305 -6.27 -51.49 -12.90
CA TRP A 305 -7.54 -51.28 -12.20
C TRP A 305 -7.37 -51.30 -10.69
N LEU A 306 -6.62 -52.27 -10.16
CA LEU A 306 -6.34 -52.39 -8.73
C LEU A 306 -5.54 -51.18 -8.22
N PHE A 307 -4.50 -50.76 -8.92
CA PHE A 307 -3.73 -49.56 -8.58
C PHE A 307 -4.56 -48.28 -8.75
N GLY A 308 -5.36 -48.17 -9.81
CA GLY A 308 -6.21 -47.00 -10.05
C GLY A 308 -7.28 -46.83 -8.98
N THR A 309 -7.96 -47.92 -8.61
CA THR A 309 -8.94 -47.92 -7.51
C THR A 309 -8.30 -47.65 -6.16
N PHE A 310 -7.14 -48.26 -5.87
CA PHE A 310 -6.38 -48.00 -4.65
C PHE A 310 -5.88 -46.55 -4.55
N LEU A 311 -5.34 -45.99 -5.63
CA LEU A 311 -4.91 -44.59 -5.70
C LEU A 311 -6.09 -43.63 -5.54
N GLY A 312 -7.20 -43.90 -6.24
CA GLY A 312 -8.44 -43.13 -6.12
C GLY A 312 -8.99 -43.15 -4.70
N LEU A 313 -9.03 -44.31 -4.06
CA LEU A 313 -9.43 -44.46 -2.66
C LEU A 313 -8.47 -43.72 -1.71
N THR A 314 -7.16 -43.78 -1.95
CA THR A 314 -6.16 -43.07 -1.15
C THR A 314 -6.33 -41.55 -1.26
N ILE A 315 -6.52 -41.01 -2.47
CA ILE A 315 -6.79 -39.58 -2.70
C ILE A 315 -8.10 -39.17 -2.02
N LEU A 316 -9.15 -39.99 -2.12
CA LEU A 316 -10.43 -39.74 -1.47
C LEU A 316 -10.27 -39.66 0.05
N VAL A 317 -9.57 -40.62 0.67
CA VAL A 317 -9.32 -40.67 2.12
C VAL A 317 -8.48 -39.47 2.57
N VAL A 318 -7.39 -39.15 1.86
CA VAL A 318 -6.56 -37.97 2.18
C VAL A 318 -7.38 -36.68 2.07
N THR A 319 -8.23 -36.56 1.05
CA THR A 319 -9.13 -35.41 0.87
C THR A 319 -10.15 -35.32 2.00
N ALA A 320 -10.80 -36.43 2.36
CA ALA A 320 -11.78 -36.47 3.45
C ALA A 320 -11.14 -36.12 4.80
N VAL A 321 -9.94 -36.63 5.08
CA VAL A 321 -9.16 -36.30 6.28
C VAL A 321 -8.77 -34.82 6.28
N ALA A 322 -8.29 -34.28 5.16
CA ALA A 322 -7.96 -32.87 5.04
C ALA A 322 -9.19 -31.98 5.29
N VAL A 323 -10.33 -32.30 4.69
CA VAL A 323 -11.61 -31.59 4.92
C VAL A 323 -12.01 -31.69 6.40
N PHE A 324 -11.93 -32.85 7.03
CA PHE A 324 -12.23 -33.02 8.45
C PHE A 324 -11.35 -32.15 9.34
N TYR A 325 -10.04 -32.11 9.11
CA TYR A 325 -9.12 -31.26 9.87
C TYR A 325 -9.39 -29.77 9.63
N VAL A 326 -9.69 -29.36 8.41
CA VAL A 326 -10.07 -27.97 8.09
C VAL A 326 -11.36 -27.59 8.81
N VAL A 327 -12.40 -28.43 8.75
CA VAL A 327 -13.67 -28.20 9.45
C VAL A 327 -13.45 -28.11 10.96
N ARG A 328 -12.73 -29.07 11.55
CA ARG A 328 -12.38 -29.05 12.98
C ARG A 328 -11.59 -27.80 13.37
N TRP A 329 -10.63 -27.39 12.54
CA TRP A 329 -9.86 -26.16 12.74
C TRP A 329 -10.74 -24.91 12.65
N LEU A 330 -11.68 -24.85 11.69
CA LEU A 330 -12.66 -23.76 11.57
C LEU A 330 -13.57 -23.66 12.81
N PHE A 331 -13.93 -24.78 13.43
CA PHE A 331 -14.70 -24.79 14.68
C PHE A 331 -13.86 -24.56 15.95
N SER A 332 -12.54 -24.67 15.85
CA SER A 332 -11.65 -24.39 16.98
C SER A 332 -11.75 -22.93 17.44
N ARG A 333 -11.59 -22.70 18.74
CA ARG A 333 -11.52 -21.34 19.30
C ARG A 333 -10.08 -20.86 19.22
N THR A 334 -9.89 -19.61 18.78
CA THR A 334 -8.57 -18.98 18.83
C THR A 334 -8.08 -18.94 20.28
N ALA A 335 -6.80 -19.27 20.49
CA ALA A 335 -6.19 -19.28 21.82
C ALA A 335 -6.39 -17.91 22.48
N ARG A 336 -6.99 -17.91 23.69
CA ARG A 336 -7.07 -16.69 24.49
C ARG A 336 -5.67 -16.41 25.00
N ASP A 337 -5.12 -15.28 24.58
CA ASP A 337 -3.87 -14.80 25.13
C ASP A 337 -4.11 -14.38 26.59
N HIS A 338 -3.73 -15.25 27.52
CA HIS A 338 -3.87 -15.06 28.96
C HIS A 338 -2.91 -14.01 29.53
N SER A 339 -1.97 -13.51 28.72
CA SER A 339 -0.93 -12.57 29.20
C SER A 339 -1.34 -11.10 29.17
N ASP A 340 -2.48 -10.74 28.57
CA ASP A 340 -2.92 -9.35 28.39
C ASP A 340 -4.24 -9.02 29.14
N VAL A 341 -4.38 -9.52 30.37
CA VAL A 341 -5.53 -9.33 31.31
C VAL A 341 -5.63 -7.90 31.87
N LYS A 342 -5.29 -6.88 31.07
CA LYS A 342 -5.82 -5.52 31.27
C LYS A 342 -6.78 -5.17 30.16
N ARG A 343 -7.85 -5.97 30.14
CA ARG A 343 -9.21 -5.76 29.61
C ARG A 343 -9.49 -4.30 29.23
N ARG A 344 -8.98 -3.85 28.07
CA ARG A 344 -9.45 -2.61 27.45
C ARG A 344 -10.81 -2.92 26.84
N SER A 345 -11.83 -2.45 27.54
CA SER A 345 -13.22 -2.54 27.15
C SER A 345 -13.40 -2.12 25.68
N LEU A 346 -14.23 -2.85 24.95
CA LEU A 346 -14.68 -2.50 23.60
C LEU A 346 -15.14 -1.04 23.52
N SER A 347 -15.70 -0.52 24.61
CA SER A 347 -16.09 0.87 24.75
C SER A 347 -14.94 1.85 24.51
N ASP A 348 -13.71 1.52 24.89
CA ASP A 348 -12.56 2.42 24.74
C ASP A 348 -12.06 2.46 23.31
N LEU A 349 -12.12 1.34 22.58
CA LEU A 349 -11.72 1.30 21.19
C LEU A 349 -12.79 1.92 20.29
N VAL A 350 -14.07 1.65 20.57
CA VAL A 350 -15.19 2.30 19.89
C VAL A 350 -15.22 3.79 20.22
N ARG A 351 -14.98 4.20 21.49
CA ARG A 351 -14.79 5.62 21.82
C ARG A 351 -13.63 6.21 21.04
N ARG A 352 -12.46 5.58 21.01
CA ARG A 352 -11.31 6.12 20.26
C ARG A 352 -11.55 6.22 18.76
N LEU A 353 -12.24 5.24 18.17
CA LEU A 353 -12.58 5.28 16.76
C LEU A 353 -13.62 6.37 16.50
N ARG A 354 -14.64 6.47 17.35
CA ARG A 354 -15.63 7.55 17.32
C ARG A 354 -15.00 8.91 17.54
N ASP A 355 -14.04 9.04 18.45
CA ASP A 355 -13.33 10.28 18.76
C ASP A 355 -12.39 10.66 17.62
N LEU A 356 -11.72 9.70 16.98
CA LEU A 356 -10.95 9.93 15.75
C LEU A 356 -11.85 10.36 14.60
N ILE A 357 -12.96 9.66 14.37
CA ILE A 357 -13.95 10.01 13.35
C ILE A 357 -14.56 11.38 13.67
N ALA A 358 -14.86 11.70 14.93
CA ALA A 358 -15.38 13.00 15.35
C ALA A 358 -14.32 14.11 15.26
N LEU A 359 -13.03 13.81 15.47
CA LEU A 359 -11.95 14.76 15.25
C LEU A 359 -11.75 15.05 13.77
N PHE A 360 -11.81 14.03 12.91
CA PHE A 360 -11.71 14.19 11.46
C PHE A 360 -12.97 14.82 10.87
N ALA A 361 -14.16 14.38 11.27
CA ALA A 361 -15.44 14.96 10.88
C ALA A 361 -15.57 16.38 11.45
N GLY A 362 -15.11 16.65 12.68
CA GLY A 362 -15.08 17.99 13.26
C GLY A 362 -14.11 18.91 12.54
N LYS A 363 -12.93 18.42 12.13
CA LYS A 363 -12.02 19.17 11.26
C LYS A 363 -12.62 19.41 9.88
N ALA A 364 -13.18 18.39 9.24
CA ALA A 364 -13.78 18.48 7.92
C ALA A 364 -15.02 19.38 7.92
N ARG A 365 -15.87 19.28 8.94
CA ARG A 365 -17.07 20.12 9.12
C ARG A 365 -16.72 21.55 9.53
N ARG A 366 -15.58 21.81 10.19
CA ARG A 366 -15.03 23.17 10.37
C ARG A 366 -14.31 23.70 9.12
N PHE A 367 -13.89 22.80 8.22
CA PHE A 367 -13.28 23.19 6.95
C PHE A 367 -14.34 23.48 5.88
N LEU A 368 -15.48 22.78 5.95
CA LEU A 368 -16.63 22.88 5.04
C LEU A 368 -17.74 23.78 5.58
N GLY A 369 -17.96 23.79 6.89
CA GLY A 369 -18.81 24.77 7.56
C GLY A 369 -18.09 26.10 7.51
N GLY A 370 -18.52 26.97 6.61
CA GLY A 370 -17.97 28.31 6.46
C GLY A 370 -17.95 29.07 7.78
N TYR A 371 -17.04 30.02 7.89
CA TYR A 371 -16.99 30.96 9.01
C TYR A 371 -18.32 31.74 9.07
N THR A 372 -19.05 31.60 10.18
CA THR A 372 -20.39 32.18 10.37
C THR A 372 -20.42 33.34 11.36
N THR A 373 -19.47 33.41 12.29
CA THR A 373 -19.38 34.48 13.30
C THR A 373 -18.07 35.26 13.16
N ALA A 374 -17.99 36.53 13.59
CA ALA A 374 -16.71 37.26 13.57
C ALA A 374 -15.71 36.67 14.57
N ALA A 375 -16.17 36.02 15.64
CA ALA A 375 -15.32 35.22 16.51
C ALA A 375 -14.56 34.12 15.75
N ASP A 376 -15.21 33.44 14.80
CA ASP A 376 -14.55 32.43 13.97
C ASP A 376 -13.49 33.04 13.04
N PHE A 377 -13.78 34.20 12.44
CA PHE A 377 -12.83 34.92 11.58
C PHE A 377 -11.64 35.47 12.37
N TYR A 378 -11.85 36.02 13.56
CA TYR A 378 -10.78 36.51 14.42
C TYR A 378 -9.91 35.36 14.97
N ARG A 379 -10.52 34.23 15.31
CA ARG A 379 -9.76 33.01 15.63
C ARG A 379 -8.94 32.51 14.44
N ALA A 380 -9.48 32.59 13.23
CA ALA A 380 -8.74 32.25 12.04
C ALA A 380 -7.55 33.21 11.83
N LEU A 381 -7.74 34.51 12.07
CA LEU A 381 -6.71 35.55 12.03
C LEU A 381 -5.57 35.28 13.02
N THR A 382 -5.87 34.92 14.27
CA THR A 382 -4.83 34.58 15.28
C THR A 382 -4.06 33.30 14.93
N ILE A 383 -4.71 32.31 14.31
CA ILE A 383 -4.01 31.11 13.80
C ILE A 383 -3.11 31.49 12.62
N TRP A 384 -3.60 32.35 11.74
CA TRP A 384 -2.85 32.85 10.60
C TRP A 384 -1.63 33.67 11.05
N SER A 385 -1.77 34.54 12.05
CA SER A 385 -0.67 35.34 12.59
C SER A 385 0.42 34.46 13.20
N ARG A 386 0.04 33.44 13.99
CA ARG A 386 0.97 32.47 14.57
C ARG A 386 1.79 31.75 13.50
N ARG A 387 1.17 31.43 12.36
CA ARG A 387 1.87 30.82 11.21
C ARG A 387 2.80 31.81 10.50
N SER A 388 2.51 33.10 10.58
CA SER A 388 3.36 34.19 10.09
C SER A 388 4.45 34.61 11.08
N GLY A 389 4.51 33.97 12.26
CA GLY A 389 5.53 34.24 13.29
C GLY A 389 5.13 35.27 14.35
N VAL A 390 3.92 35.83 14.27
CA VAL A 390 3.44 36.86 15.21
C VAL A 390 2.43 36.23 16.17
N GLN A 391 2.82 36.09 17.44
CA GLN A 391 1.94 35.58 18.48
C GLN A 391 1.29 36.76 19.23
N PRO A 392 -0.02 36.69 19.55
CA PRO A 392 -0.66 37.63 20.46
C PRO A 392 -0.09 37.45 21.87
N ASP A 393 0.15 38.56 22.56
CA ASP A 393 0.49 38.52 23.99
C ASP A 393 -0.77 38.15 24.80
N PRO A 394 -0.66 37.33 25.87
CA PRO A 394 -1.80 37.01 26.72
C PRO A 394 -2.52 38.23 27.33
N SER A 395 -1.81 39.34 27.52
CA SER A 395 -2.34 40.59 28.09
C SER A 395 -2.88 41.57 27.06
N GLU A 396 -2.62 41.33 25.78
CA GLU A 396 -2.95 42.24 24.68
C GLU A 396 -4.41 42.09 24.26
N THR A 397 -5.11 43.22 24.16
CA THR A 397 -6.50 43.25 23.70
C THR A 397 -6.59 42.93 22.19
N PRO A 398 -7.75 42.48 21.69
CA PRO A 398 -7.92 42.22 20.27
C PRO A 398 -7.59 43.41 19.35
N SER A 399 -7.92 44.62 19.81
CA SER A 399 -7.61 45.87 19.11
C SER A 399 -6.11 46.12 19.04
N GLU A 400 -5.40 46.04 20.16
CA GLU A 400 -3.95 46.23 20.24
C GLU A 400 -3.22 45.21 19.37
N PHE A 401 -3.61 43.93 19.48
CA PHE A 401 -3.05 42.86 18.66
C PHE A 401 -3.26 43.11 17.18
N SER A 402 -4.46 43.49 16.77
CA SER A 402 -4.77 43.77 15.37
C SER A 402 -4.02 45.01 14.84
N CYS A 403 -3.85 46.04 15.66
CA CYS A 403 -3.08 47.25 15.32
C CYS A 403 -1.60 46.91 15.12
N ARG A 404 -1.01 46.15 16.06
CA ARG A 404 0.36 45.65 15.93
C ARG A 404 0.54 44.76 14.71
N LEU A 405 -0.41 43.86 14.47
CA LEU A 405 -0.38 42.97 13.30
C LEU A 405 -0.51 43.77 11.99
N ALA A 406 -1.35 44.80 11.95
CA ALA A 406 -1.51 45.69 10.81
C ALA A 406 -0.25 46.53 10.55
N GLY A 407 0.48 46.95 11.60
CA GLY A 407 1.78 47.61 11.47
C GLY A 407 2.84 46.73 10.82
N ILE A 408 2.82 45.42 11.11
CA ILE A 408 3.74 44.44 10.50
C ILE A 408 3.35 44.13 9.04
N PHE A 409 2.05 44.17 8.72
CA PHE A 409 1.50 43.87 7.39
C PHE A 409 0.69 45.05 6.83
N PRO A 410 1.34 46.17 6.45
CA PRO A 410 0.63 47.40 6.06
C PRO A 410 -0.26 47.22 4.83
N SER A 411 0.11 46.32 3.90
CA SER A 411 -0.70 46.00 2.72
C SER A 411 -1.98 45.22 3.02
N LEU A 412 -2.12 44.67 4.23
CA LEU A 412 -3.30 43.92 4.70
C LEU A 412 -3.99 44.63 5.87
N LYS A 413 -3.63 45.89 6.15
CA LYS A 413 -4.12 46.66 7.29
C LYS A 413 -5.65 46.70 7.32
N HIS A 414 -6.26 47.04 6.19
CA HIS A 414 -7.72 47.15 6.07
C HIS A 414 -8.42 45.82 6.36
N GLU A 415 -7.92 44.71 5.84
CA GLU A 415 -8.52 43.38 6.07
C GLU A 415 -8.39 42.94 7.53
N ILE A 416 -7.23 43.21 8.16
CA ILE A 416 -6.97 42.90 9.57
C ILE A 416 -7.89 43.71 10.49
N GLU A 417 -7.96 45.03 10.26
CA GLU A 417 -8.80 45.95 11.03
C GLU A 417 -10.28 45.65 10.83
N SER A 418 -10.70 45.27 9.62
CA SER A 418 -12.09 44.87 9.33
C SER A 418 -12.51 43.63 10.14
N ILE A 419 -11.65 42.60 10.21
CA ILE A 419 -11.92 41.38 10.98
C ILE A 419 -11.94 41.68 12.49
N ALA A 420 -10.97 42.46 12.99
CA ALA A 420 -10.88 42.81 14.40
C ALA A 420 -12.01 43.76 14.85
N GLY A 421 -12.36 44.74 14.02
CA GLY A 421 -13.47 45.66 14.28
C GLY A 421 -14.82 44.97 14.30
N ALA A 422 -15.03 43.98 13.42
CA ALA A 422 -16.23 43.15 13.47
C ALA A 422 -16.28 42.28 14.74
N PHE A 423 -15.14 41.69 15.13
CA PHE A 423 -15.05 40.94 16.39
C PHE A 423 -15.36 41.82 17.61
N ASN A 424 -14.81 43.02 17.66
CA ASN A 424 -15.06 43.94 18.78
C ASN A 424 -16.51 44.40 18.84
N ARG A 425 -17.16 44.67 17.70
CA ARG A 425 -18.58 45.04 17.67
C ARG A 425 -19.48 43.90 18.11
N GLU A 426 -19.19 42.68 17.68
CA GLU A 426 -19.98 41.49 18.08
C GLU A 426 -19.76 41.14 19.56
N PHE A 427 -18.53 41.23 20.07
CA PHE A 427 -18.18 40.75 21.40
C PHE A 427 -18.29 41.81 22.51
N TYR A 428 -17.96 43.07 22.22
CA TYR A 428 -18.02 44.17 23.20
C TYR A 428 -19.18 45.14 22.96
N GLY A 429 -19.69 45.21 21.72
CA GLY A 429 -20.81 46.09 21.36
C GLY A 429 -22.18 45.43 21.44
N GLU A 430 -22.25 44.14 21.80
CA GLU A 430 -23.46 43.32 21.84
C GLU A 430 -24.29 43.35 20.54
N ALA A 431 -23.67 43.69 19.41
CA ALA A 431 -24.34 43.83 18.12
C ALA A 431 -24.17 42.57 17.26
N THR A 432 -25.27 41.94 16.87
CA THR A 432 -25.22 40.84 15.89
C THR A 432 -24.88 41.39 14.51
N LEU A 433 -23.84 40.87 13.87
CA LEU A 433 -23.41 41.31 12.54
C LEU A 433 -24.44 40.95 11.47
N GLY A 434 -24.74 41.90 10.58
CA GLY A 434 -25.60 41.67 9.43
C GLY A 434 -24.97 40.70 8.42
N ARG A 435 -25.79 40.11 7.54
CA ARG A 435 -25.28 39.21 6.47
C ARG A 435 -24.27 39.92 5.56
N ASP A 436 -24.52 41.17 5.22
CA ASP A 436 -23.64 41.97 4.36
C ASP A 436 -22.27 42.22 5.03
N GLU A 437 -22.24 42.43 6.34
CA GLU A 437 -21.01 42.58 7.10
C GLU A 437 -20.23 41.26 7.18
N ILE A 438 -20.93 40.13 7.36
CA ILE A 438 -20.30 38.79 7.33
C ILE A 438 -19.69 38.51 5.94
N ASP A 439 -20.36 38.87 4.85
CA ASP A 439 -19.83 38.69 3.50
C ASP A 439 -18.64 39.63 3.22
N PHE A 440 -18.66 40.85 3.76
CA PHE A 440 -17.51 41.75 3.72
C PHE A 440 -16.30 41.17 4.45
N ILE A 441 -16.49 40.67 5.68
CA ILE A 441 -15.42 40.01 6.47
C ILE A 441 -14.91 38.77 5.74
N ARG A 442 -15.80 38.01 5.08
CA ARG A 442 -15.44 36.84 4.29
C ARG A 442 -14.56 37.22 3.08
N LEU A 443 -14.83 38.33 2.42
CA LEU A 443 -13.99 38.87 1.35
C LEU A 443 -12.62 39.33 1.89
N SER A 444 -12.61 40.06 3.02
CA SER A 444 -11.37 40.45 3.71
C SER A 444 -10.52 39.23 4.07
N TRP A 445 -11.14 38.16 4.58
CA TRP A 445 -10.45 36.91 4.90
C TRP A 445 -9.89 36.20 3.67
N ARG A 446 -10.63 36.21 2.54
CA ARG A 446 -10.12 35.64 1.27
C ARG A 446 -8.90 36.40 0.76
N LYS A 447 -8.93 37.74 0.80
CA LYS A 447 -7.78 38.59 0.44
C LYS A 447 -6.58 38.33 1.34
N LEU A 448 -6.79 38.23 2.65
CA LEU A 448 -5.74 37.91 3.62
C LEU A 448 -5.13 36.52 3.43
N ARG A 449 -5.89 35.56 2.88
CA ARG A 449 -5.40 34.22 2.50
C ARG A 449 -4.75 34.14 1.13
N ASN A 450 -4.78 35.21 0.34
CA ASN A 450 -4.26 35.18 -1.04
C ASN A 450 -2.77 34.80 -1.04
N PRO A 451 -2.35 33.80 -1.84
CA PRO A 451 -0.95 33.39 -1.95
C PRO A 451 0.01 34.53 -2.32
N SER A 452 -0.46 35.60 -2.96
CA SER A 452 0.37 36.78 -3.29
C SER A 452 0.98 37.46 -2.06
N SER A 453 0.39 37.31 -0.88
CA SER A 453 0.90 37.86 0.39
C SER A 453 1.98 36.99 1.07
N TRP A 454 2.24 35.78 0.57
CA TRP A 454 3.15 34.83 1.21
C TRP A 454 4.62 35.28 1.27
N PRO A 455 5.19 35.97 0.27
CA PRO A 455 6.57 36.44 0.35
C PRO A 455 6.80 37.37 1.54
N VAL A 456 5.85 38.28 1.79
CA VAL A 456 5.90 39.19 2.95
C VAL A 456 5.85 38.42 4.26
N ARG A 457 5.01 37.36 4.34
CA ARG A 457 4.92 36.48 5.52
C ARG A 457 6.19 35.68 5.79
N MET A 458 6.87 35.21 4.75
CA MET A 458 8.13 34.49 4.90
C MET A 458 9.23 35.46 5.35
N LYS A 459 9.26 36.69 4.81
CA LYS A 459 10.21 37.72 5.21
C LYS A 459 10.09 38.04 6.70
N THR A 460 8.88 38.27 7.22
CA THR A 460 8.67 38.54 8.66
C THR A 460 9.07 37.37 9.55
N ARG A 461 8.90 36.12 9.07
CA ARG A 461 9.28 34.92 9.83
C ARG A 461 10.78 34.69 9.88
N VAL A 462 11.49 34.99 8.79
CA VAL A 462 12.94 34.75 8.66
C VAL A 462 13.76 35.86 9.31
N PHE A 463 13.37 37.12 9.10
CA PHE A 463 14.15 38.26 9.56
C PHE A 463 13.83 38.70 10.99
N GLY A 464 12.83 38.09 11.63
CA GLY A 464 12.32 38.52 12.92
C GLY A 464 11.71 39.93 12.83
N THR A 465 10.81 40.25 13.75
CA THR A 465 10.34 41.63 13.90
C THR A 465 11.52 42.50 14.30
N ILE A 466 12.08 43.26 13.35
CA ILE A 466 12.92 44.42 13.64
C ILE A 466 12.05 45.30 14.52
N THR A 467 12.36 45.37 15.81
CA THR A 467 11.72 46.27 16.76
C THR A 467 11.77 47.67 16.16
N SER A 468 10.61 48.21 15.80
CA SER A 468 10.53 49.63 15.44
C SER A 468 10.92 50.42 16.69
N PRO A 469 11.85 51.38 16.60
CA PRO A 469 12.03 52.35 17.68
C PRO A 469 10.70 53.09 17.87
N GLY A 470 10.29 53.20 19.13
CA GLY A 470 9.00 53.76 19.56
C GLY A 470 8.87 55.25 19.31
#